data_AF-A0A8M1FPM5-F1
#
_entry.id   AF-A0A8M1FPM5-F1
#
_cell.length_a   1.000
_cell.length_b   1.000
_cell.length_c   1.000
_cell.angle_alpha   90.00
_cell.angle_beta   90.00
_cell.angle_gamma   90.00
#
_symmetry.space_group_name_H-M   'P 1'
#
loop_
_entity.id
_entity.type
_entity.pdbx_description
1 polymer ?
#
loop_
_entity_poly.entity_id
_entity_poly.type
_entity_poly.pdbx_seq_one_letter_code
_entity_poly.pdbx_strand_id
1 'polypeptide(L)'
;MNIPGGTPNLKLLWLNQEPGIQARRLDALLGCFDLSSSREELQAVENPFKALCCLLIYLFVQVDTLCLEDLHAFIAQALCLQGKSTVQLVDLQLDYIDPRAVQLGSLLVRGLTTLVLVNSACGFPWRMSDFMPWNIFDGKLFHQKYLQAEKGYSVEALVEQNRSRLTKFHTLKSVVCKACVKENRRIVSKQHWRSHQPGRWGRQGSGSHRTSSGYSRAGQGQHWRDQGPGNRQYEPDHWRRYPSSSGLQLRVPDNSA
;
A
#
# COMPACT_ATOMS: atom_id res chain seq x y z
N MET A 1 -6.00 18.32 12.15
CA MET A 1 -4.52 18.37 12.18
C MET A 1 -4.11 19.30 13.30
N ASN A 2 -3.65 18.76 14.44
CA ASN A 2 -3.22 19.56 15.58
C ASN A 2 -1.72 19.33 15.78
N ILE A 3 -0.89 20.14 15.12
CA ILE A 3 0.57 20.06 15.25
C ILE A 3 0.95 20.88 16.49
N PRO A 4 1.67 20.30 17.48
CA PRO A 4 2.16 21.06 18.63
C PRO A 4 2.97 22.27 18.17
N GLY A 5 2.56 23.48 18.56
CA GLY A 5 3.21 24.73 18.12
C GLY A 5 2.65 25.37 16.85
N GLY A 6 1.52 24.86 16.32
CA GLY A 6 0.83 25.42 15.15
C GLY A 6 1.33 24.85 13.82
N THR A 7 0.78 25.32 12.69
CA THR A 7 1.17 24.86 11.35
C THR A 7 2.46 25.55 10.91
N PRO A 8 3.60 24.83 10.78
CA PRO A 8 4.83 25.43 10.30
C PRO A 8 4.69 25.86 8.83
N ASN A 9 5.27 27.02 8.47
CA ASN A 9 5.30 27.46 7.08
C ASN A 9 6.46 26.82 6.30
N LEU A 10 6.35 26.80 4.96
CA LEU A 10 7.37 26.18 4.10
C LEU A 10 8.75 26.83 4.24
N LYS A 11 8.82 28.15 4.47
CA LYS A 11 10.09 28.86 4.68
C LYS A 11 10.83 28.30 5.91
N LEU A 12 10.10 28.07 7.01
CA LEU A 12 10.64 27.44 8.21
C LEU A 12 11.08 26.01 7.91
N LEU A 13 10.23 25.19 7.28
CA LEU A 13 10.57 23.78 7.05
C LEU A 13 11.72 23.60 6.06
N TRP A 14 11.76 24.35 4.96
CA TRP A 14 12.69 24.09 3.86
C TRP A 14 14.00 24.85 3.98
N LEU A 15 13.98 26.08 4.52
CA LEU A 15 15.14 26.97 4.48
C LEU A 15 15.87 27.10 5.83
N ASN A 16 15.25 26.73 6.95
CA ASN A 16 15.90 26.78 8.26
C ASN A 16 16.91 25.62 8.42
N GLN A 17 18.09 25.94 8.98
CA GLN A 17 19.21 25.02 9.23
C GLN A 17 19.61 24.96 10.72
N GLU A 18 18.81 25.53 11.61
CA GLU A 18 19.08 25.57 13.04
C GLU A 18 19.05 24.16 13.66
N PRO A 19 19.82 23.93 14.73
CA PRO A 19 19.73 22.71 15.51
C PRO A 19 18.28 22.42 15.94
N GLY A 20 17.82 21.20 15.73
CA GLY A 20 16.45 20.79 16.08
C GLY A 20 15.41 20.99 14.97
N ILE A 21 15.73 21.61 13.83
CA ILE A 21 14.77 21.73 12.72
C ILE A 21 14.29 20.35 12.22
N GLN A 22 15.15 19.34 12.23
CA GLN A 22 14.81 17.96 11.83
C GLN A 22 13.71 17.35 12.70
N ALA A 23 13.72 17.64 14.01
CA ALA A 23 12.66 17.21 14.91
C ALA A 23 11.32 17.84 14.51
N ARG A 24 11.29 19.14 14.21
CA ARG A 24 10.08 19.84 13.75
C ARG A 24 9.59 19.35 12.38
N ARG A 25 10.51 19.05 11.45
CA ARG A 25 10.18 18.46 10.14
C ARG A 25 9.51 17.10 10.31
N LEU A 26 10.02 16.27 11.22
CA LEU A 26 9.40 15.00 11.55
C LEU A 26 8.02 15.18 12.20
N ASP A 27 7.89 16.12 13.12
CA ASP A 27 6.60 16.41 13.77
C ASP A 27 5.55 16.87 12.75
N ALA A 28 5.95 17.69 11.78
CA ALA A 28 5.10 18.07 10.66
C ALA A 28 4.67 16.85 9.82
N LEU A 29 5.61 15.96 9.47
CA LEU A 29 5.32 14.73 8.71
C LEU A 29 4.33 13.84 9.45
N LEU A 30 4.59 13.55 10.73
CA LEU A 30 3.69 12.71 11.54
C LEU A 30 2.32 13.37 11.72
N GLY A 31 2.29 14.69 11.87
CA GLY A 31 1.04 15.46 11.93
C GLY A 31 0.19 15.35 10.65
N CYS A 32 0.80 15.19 9.47
CA CYS A 32 0.08 14.95 8.22
C CYS A 32 -0.67 13.61 8.19
N PHE A 33 -0.18 12.61 8.93
CA PHE A 33 -0.79 11.29 9.05
C PHE A 33 -1.58 11.10 10.36
N ASP A 34 -1.66 12.14 11.20
CA ASP A 34 -2.24 12.07 12.55
C ASP A 34 -1.55 11.02 13.45
N LEU A 35 -0.22 10.91 13.33
CA LEU A 35 0.60 9.90 14.02
C LEU A 35 1.58 10.49 15.04
N SER A 36 1.32 11.69 15.56
CA SER A 36 2.21 12.35 16.53
C SER A 36 2.41 11.52 17.81
N SER A 37 1.42 10.72 18.22
CA SER A 37 1.45 9.81 19.37
C SER A 37 2.37 8.58 19.20
N SER A 38 2.81 8.32 17.96
CA SER A 38 3.58 7.13 17.57
C SER A 38 5.05 7.46 17.26
N ARG A 39 5.50 8.66 17.65
CA ARG A 39 6.84 9.17 17.33
C ARG A 39 7.93 8.28 17.91
N GLU A 40 7.83 7.93 19.19
CA GLU A 40 8.85 7.11 19.86
C GLU A 40 8.92 5.71 19.26
N GLU A 41 7.78 5.08 19.01
CA GLU A 41 7.73 3.76 18.37
C GLU A 41 8.38 3.77 16.98
N LEU A 42 8.11 4.80 16.16
CA LEU A 42 8.67 4.91 14.82
C LEU A 42 10.18 5.22 14.83
N GLN A 43 10.67 5.97 15.83
CA GLN A 43 12.10 6.24 15.96
C GLN A 43 12.91 5.00 16.31
N ALA A 44 12.31 4.05 17.05
CA ALA A 44 12.95 2.77 17.36
C ALA A 44 13.04 1.80 16.17
N VAL A 45 12.38 2.10 15.05
CA VAL A 45 12.40 1.25 13.84
C VAL A 45 13.67 1.50 13.02
N GLU A 46 14.40 0.43 12.73
CA GLU A 46 15.54 0.45 11.82
C GLU A 46 15.12 0.72 10.37
N ASN A 47 15.99 1.39 9.61
CA ASN A 47 15.79 1.52 8.17
C ASN A 47 16.00 0.16 7.49
N PRO A 48 15.30 -0.13 6.37
CA PRO A 48 14.37 0.73 5.64
C PRO A 48 12.90 0.66 6.14
N PHE A 49 12.62 -0.02 7.26
CA PHE A 49 11.24 -0.35 7.66
C PHE A 49 10.48 0.81 8.31
N LYS A 50 11.15 1.93 8.63
CA LYS A 50 10.52 3.08 9.29
C LYS A 50 9.36 3.67 8.47
N ALA A 51 9.56 3.88 7.17
CA ALA A 51 8.51 4.38 6.27
C ALA A 51 7.35 3.37 6.13
N LEU A 52 7.67 2.07 6.04
CA LEU A 52 6.68 1.00 6.01
C LEU A 52 5.84 1.00 7.30
N CYS A 53 6.46 1.04 8.47
CA CYS A 53 5.74 1.08 9.75
C CYS A 53 4.88 2.34 9.88
N CYS A 54 5.38 3.51 9.47
CA CYS A 54 4.59 4.75 9.47
C CYS A 54 3.32 4.60 8.63
N LEU A 55 3.46 4.08 7.41
CA LEU A 55 2.32 3.84 6.52
C LEU A 55 1.38 2.77 7.07
N LEU A 56 1.89 1.66 7.61
CA LEU A 56 1.05 0.61 8.18
C LEU A 56 0.26 1.10 9.39
N ILE A 57 0.87 1.88 10.29
CA ILE A 57 0.13 2.48 11.42
C ILE A 57 -1.01 3.35 10.87
N TYR A 58 -0.71 4.27 9.93
CA TYR A 58 -1.73 5.11 9.32
C TYR A 58 -2.87 4.29 8.72
N LEU A 59 -2.55 3.29 7.89
CA LEU A 59 -3.57 2.46 7.24
C LEU A 59 -4.42 1.67 8.26
N PHE A 60 -3.82 1.06 9.27
CA PHE A 60 -4.56 0.27 10.27
C PHE A 60 -5.33 1.13 11.28
N VAL A 61 -4.93 2.39 11.48
CA VAL A 61 -5.72 3.35 12.24
C VAL A 61 -6.94 3.81 11.44
N GLN A 62 -6.76 4.14 10.16
CA GLN A 62 -7.79 4.77 9.33
C GLN A 62 -8.71 3.81 8.57
N VAL A 63 -8.28 2.56 8.34
CA VAL A 63 -9.03 1.57 7.56
C VAL A 63 -9.45 0.41 8.46
N ASP A 64 -10.76 0.24 8.62
CA ASP A 64 -11.38 -0.75 9.51
C ASP A 64 -11.47 -2.16 8.94
N THR A 65 -11.38 -2.29 7.61
CA THR A 65 -11.43 -3.59 6.92
C THR A 65 -10.10 -4.34 6.91
N LEU A 66 -9.02 -3.77 7.45
CA LEU A 66 -7.72 -4.42 7.55
C LEU A 66 -7.65 -5.36 8.75
N CYS A 67 -7.07 -6.55 8.56
CA CYS A 67 -6.98 -7.59 9.57
C CYS A 67 -5.54 -8.00 9.89
N LEU A 68 -5.39 -8.85 10.90
CA LEU A 68 -4.08 -9.31 11.36
C LEU A 68 -3.29 -10.04 10.27
N GLU A 69 -3.97 -10.82 9.43
CA GLU A 69 -3.35 -11.52 8.30
C GLU A 69 -2.78 -10.55 7.25
N ASP A 70 -3.48 -9.43 6.99
CA ASP A 70 -2.97 -8.39 6.08
C ASP A 70 -1.68 -7.77 6.65
N LEU A 71 -1.64 -7.50 7.96
CA LEU A 71 -0.45 -6.96 8.63
C LEU A 71 0.72 -7.94 8.53
N HIS A 72 0.45 -9.22 8.78
CA HIS A 72 1.46 -10.27 8.67
C HIS A 72 2.02 -10.35 7.23
N ALA A 73 1.17 -10.28 6.21
CA ALA A 73 1.60 -10.32 4.81
C ALA A 73 2.50 -9.14 4.43
N PHE A 74 2.15 -7.92 4.84
CA PHE A 74 2.94 -6.72 4.57
C PHE A 74 4.33 -6.78 5.22
N ILE A 75 4.42 -7.19 6.49
CA ILE A 75 5.69 -7.29 7.21
C ILE A 75 6.53 -8.45 6.67
N ALA A 76 5.92 -9.62 6.46
CA ALA A 76 6.66 -10.80 6.00
C ALA A 76 7.29 -10.58 4.63
N GLN A 77 6.58 -10.00 3.67
CA GLN A 77 7.15 -9.77 2.35
C GLN A 77 8.31 -8.78 2.39
N ALA A 78 8.20 -7.69 3.17
CA ALA A 78 9.26 -6.69 3.27
C ALA A 78 10.55 -7.27 3.86
N LEU A 79 10.43 -8.16 4.85
CA LEU A 79 11.58 -8.84 5.45
C LEU A 79 12.17 -9.93 4.54
N CYS A 80 11.33 -10.67 3.82
CA CYS A 80 11.79 -11.70 2.89
C CYS A 80 12.49 -11.09 1.67
N LEU A 81 11.99 -9.95 1.17
CA LEU A 81 12.52 -9.25 -0.01
C LEU A 81 14.02 -8.98 0.09
N GLN A 82 14.50 -8.60 1.28
CA GLN A 82 15.92 -8.28 1.54
C GLN A 82 16.90 -9.43 1.23
N GLY A 83 16.42 -10.68 1.15
CA GLY A 83 17.26 -11.83 0.81
C GLY A 83 16.81 -12.55 -0.46
N LYS A 84 16.07 -11.90 -1.35
CA LYS A 84 15.65 -12.47 -2.64
C LYS A 84 16.42 -11.79 -3.77
N SER A 85 16.97 -12.59 -4.68
CA SER A 85 17.50 -12.07 -5.94
C SER A 85 16.37 -11.73 -6.91
N THR A 86 16.67 -10.90 -7.92
CA THR A 86 15.73 -10.59 -9.00
C THR A 86 15.25 -11.85 -9.72
N VAL A 87 16.15 -12.82 -9.98
CA VAL A 87 15.80 -14.12 -10.58
C VAL A 87 14.77 -14.85 -9.73
N GLN A 88 15.02 -14.96 -8.42
CA GLN A 88 14.07 -15.62 -7.50
C GLN A 88 12.70 -14.95 -7.49
N LEU A 89 12.64 -13.62 -7.56
CA LEU A 89 11.38 -12.87 -7.61
C LEU A 89 10.66 -13.05 -8.95
N VAL A 90 11.40 -13.08 -10.06
CA VAL A 90 10.85 -13.35 -11.40
C VAL A 90 10.23 -14.75 -11.45
N ASP A 91 10.88 -15.74 -10.85
CA ASP A 91 10.44 -17.14 -10.86
C ASP A 91 9.32 -17.46 -9.85
N LEU A 92 8.92 -16.51 -9.00
CA LEU A 92 7.80 -16.70 -8.09
C LEU A 92 6.52 -17.03 -8.86
N GLN A 93 5.97 -18.22 -8.58
CA GLN A 93 4.68 -18.68 -9.06
C GLN A 93 3.61 -18.47 -7.99
N LEU A 94 2.48 -17.90 -8.40
CA LEU A 94 1.30 -17.73 -7.55
C LEU A 94 0.29 -18.83 -7.87
N ASP A 95 -0.32 -19.42 -6.85
CA ASP A 95 -1.38 -20.43 -7.02
C ASP A 95 -2.56 -19.87 -7.84
N TYR A 96 -2.94 -18.63 -7.52
CA TYR A 96 -3.97 -17.84 -8.20
C TYR A 96 -3.78 -16.37 -7.86
N ILE A 97 -4.47 -15.49 -8.60
CA ILE A 97 -4.50 -14.05 -8.32
C ILE A 97 -5.72 -13.74 -7.46
N ASP A 98 -5.49 -13.41 -6.20
CA ASP A 98 -6.48 -12.88 -5.27
C ASP A 98 -6.72 -11.36 -5.48
N PRO A 99 -7.96 -10.91 -5.71
CA PRO A 99 -8.27 -9.49 -5.89
C PRO A 99 -7.96 -8.61 -4.67
N ARG A 100 -8.11 -9.13 -3.45
CA ARG A 100 -7.81 -8.39 -2.22
C ARG A 100 -6.31 -8.19 -2.07
N ALA A 101 -5.49 -9.19 -2.39
CA ALA A 101 -4.03 -9.02 -2.43
C ALA A 101 -3.63 -7.92 -3.43
N VAL A 102 -4.24 -7.88 -4.61
CA VAL A 102 -3.98 -6.80 -5.59
C VAL A 102 -4.38 -5.43 -5.02
N GLN A 103 -5.56 -5.33 -4.41
CA GLN A 103 -6.05 -4.09 -3.78
C GLN A 103 -5.11 -3.62 -2.67
N LEU A 104 -4.69 -4.52 -1.77
CA LEU A 104 -3.80 -4.20 -0.64
C LEU A 104 -2.41 -3.77 -1.12
N GLY A 105 -1.87 -4.45 -2.13
CA GLY A 105 -0.61 -4.05 -2.76
C GLY A 105 -0.70 -2.66 -3.39
N SER A 106 -1.78 -2.37 -4.13
CA SER A 106 -2.04 -1.05 -4.70
C SER A 106 -2.19 0.03 -3.62
N LEU A 107 -2.89 -0.28 -2.53
CA LEU A 107 -3.07 0.63 -1.40
C LEU A 107 -1.72 1.00 -0.77
N LEU A 108 -0.84 0.02 -0.57
CA LEU A 108 0.49 0.26 -0.01
C LEU A 108 1.35 1.12 -0.94
N VAL A 109 1.43 0.80 -2.23
CA VAL A 109 2.25 1.56 -3.20
C VAL A 109 1.76 3.01 -3.29
N ARG A 110 0.45 3.23 -3.38
CA ARG A 110 -0.14 4.59 -3.36
C ARG A 110 0.13 5.32 -2.05
N GLY A 111 0.08 4.60 -0.94
CA GLY A 111 0.45 5.11 0.38
C GLY A 111 1.91 5.56 0.44
N LEU A 112 2.84 4.77 -0.10
CA LEU A 112 4.25 5.14 -0.18
C LEU A 112 4.48 6.38 -1.04
N THR A 113 3.81 6.48 -2.19
CA THR A 113 3.85 7.70 -3.01
C THR A 113 3.37 8.92 -2.23
N THR A 114 2.28 8.78 -1.48
CA THR A 114 1.76 9.87 -0.62
C THR A 114 2.76 10.26 0.45
N LEU A 115 3.39 9.28 1.09
CA LEU A 115 4.40 9.50 2.12
C LEU A 115 5.66 10.20 1.57
N VAL A 116 6.06 9.91 0.33
CA VAL A 116 7.14 10.64 -0.37
C VAL A 116 6.79 12.12 -0.58
N LEU A 117 5.56 12.41 -1.01
CA LEU A 117 5.08 13.79 -1.20
C LEU A 117 5.07 14.55 0.13
N VAL A 118 4.55 13.93 1.19
CA VAL A 118 4.54 14.53 2.53
C VAL A 118 5.96 14.74 3.04
N ASN A 119 6.87 13.77 2.89
CA ASN A 119 8.27 13.92 3.29
C ASN A 119 8.93 15.13 2.62
N SER A 120 8.67 15.32 1.32
CA SER A 120 9.16 16.47 0.55
C SER A 120 8.57 17.78 1.06
N ALA A 121 7.25 17.82 1.26
CA ALA A 121 6.55 19.00 1.81
C ALA A 121 7.05 19.36 3.22
N CYS A 122 7.45 18.37 4.01
CA CYS A 122 7.98 18.54 5.35
C CYS A 122 9.48 18.86 5.41
N GLY A 123 10.16 19.10 4.29
CA GLY A 123 11.59 19.46 4.28
C GLY A 123 12.53 18.27 4.47
N PHE A 124 12.11 17.07 4.07
CA PHE A 124 12.90 15.83 4.07
C PHE A 124 13.41 15.37 5.47
N PRO A 125 12.52 15.15 6.45
CA PRO A 125 12.93 14.56 7.74
C PRO A 125 13.48 13.14 7.63
N TRP A 126 13.12 12.38 6.59
CA TRP A 126 13.72 11.08 6.27
C TRP A 126 14.35 11.08 4.87
N ARG A 127 15.30 10.15 4.66
CA ARG A 127 16.00 10.02 3.38
C ARG A 127 15.07 9.46 2.33
N MET A 128 15.15 9.99 1.11
CA MET A 128 14.33 9.53 -0.02
C MET A 128 14.48 8.02 -0.30
N SER A 129 15.69 7.47 -0.10
CA SER A 129 15.96 6.03 -0.23
C SER A 129 15.09 5.15 0.68
N ASP A 130 14.66 5.66 1.83
CA ASP A 130 13.89 4.90 2.82
C ASP A 130 12.45 4.63 2.35
N PHE A 131 11.96 5.35 1.33
CA PHE A 131 10.61 5.21 0.77
C PHE A 131 10.56 4.42 -0.53
N MET A 132 11.73 4.10 -1.10
CA MET A 132 11.78 3.51 -2.42
C MET A 132 11.14 2.12 -2.41
N PRO A 133 10.10 1.85 -3.23
CA PRO A 133 9.34 0.62 -3.14
C PRO A 133 10.20 -0.65 -3.27
N TRP A 134 11.25 -0.63 -4.10
CA TRP A 134 12.15 -1.77 -4.29
C TRP A 134 12.91 -2.21 -3.02
N ASN A 135 12.99 -1.35 -1.99
CA ASN A 135 13.61 -1.72 -0.72
C ASN A 135 12.64 -2.47 0.21
N ILE A 136 11.33 -2.33 0.01
CA ILE A 136 10.34 -2.77 0.99
C ILE A 136 9.13 -3.48 0.40
N PHE A 137 8.96 -3.55 -0.91
CA PHE A 137 7.78 -4.13 -1.55
C PHE A 137 8.07 -4.78 -2.90
N ASP A 138 7.66 -6.04 -3.04
CA ASP A 138 7.48 -6.74 -4.31
C ASP A 138 6.06 -7.29 -4.40
N GLY A 139 5.37 -7.04 -5.52
CA GLY A 139 3.96 -7.39 -5.68
C GLY A 139 3.70 -8.89 -5.68
N LYS A 140 4.57 -9.70 -6.30
CA LYS A 140 4.41 -11.17 -6.34
C LYS A 140 4.74 -11.79 -4.99
N LEU A 141 5.81 -11.33 -4.36
CA LEU A 141 6.18 -11.79 -3.02
C LEU A 141 5.09 -11.43 -2.01
N PHE A 142 4.58 -10.20 -2.02
CA PHE A 142 3.44 -9.80 -1.18
C PHE A 142 2.25 -10.71 -1.39
N HIS A 143 1.86 -10.95 -2.65
CA HIS A 143 0.73 -11.80 -2.98
C HIS A 143 0.90 -13.23 -2.43
N GLN A 144 2.09 -13.81 -2.60
CA GLN A 144 2.40 -15.14 -2.05
C GLN A 144 2.28 -15.15 -0.51
N LYS A 145 2.85 -14.16 0.18
CA LYS A 145 2.77 -14.06 1.65
C LYS A 145 1.34 -13.81 2.13
N TYR A 146 0.56 -13.06 1.37
CA TYR A 146 -0.86 -12.84 1.63
C TYR A 146 -1.65 -14.15 1.58
N LEU A 147 -1.50 -14.94 0.51
CA LEU A 147 -2.18 -16.24 0.38
C LEU A 147 -1.78 -17.21 1.51
N GLN A 148 -0.51 -17.21 1.92
CA GLN A 148 -0.04 -18.02 3.05
C GLN A 148 -0.67 -17.55 4.37
N ALA A 149 -0.70 -16.24 4.63
CA ALA A 149 -1.29 -15.68 5.84
C ALA A 149 -2.79 -15.97 5.91
N GLU A 150 -3.52 -15.86 4.80
CA GLU A 150 -4.95 -16.19 4.72
C GLU A 150 -5.22 -17.67 4.99
N LYS A 151 -4.37 -18.57 4.49
CA LYS A 151 -4.42 -20.02 4.75
C LYS A 151 -4.05 -20.39 6.20
N GLY A 152 -3.67 -19.42 7.04
CA GLY A 152 -3.35 -19.63 8.44
C GLY A 152 -1.93 -20.16 8.69
N TYR A 153 -0.98 -19.90 7.78
CA TYR A 153 0.41 -20.28 7.99
C TYR A 153 0.99 -19.57 9.23
N SER A 154 1.87 -20.26 9.95
CA SER A 154 2.55 -19.67 11.10
C SER A 154 3.48 -18.53 10.66
N VAL A 155 3.81 -17.62 11.59
CA VAL A 155 4.71 -16.49 11.30
C VAL A 155 6.09 -16.99 10.87
N GLU A 156 6.57 -18.07 11.49
CA GLU A 156 7.83 -18.73 11.15
C GLU A 156 7.85 -19.19 9.69
N ALA A 157 6.74 -19.77 9.22
CA ALA A 157 6.60 -20.16 7.82
C ALA A 157 6.56 -18.93 6.89
N LEU A 158 5.84 -17.87 7.27
CA LEU A 158 5.77 -16.62 6.48
C LEU A 158 7.16 -15.99 6.29
N VAL A 159 8.02 -16.03 7.30
CA VAL A 159 9.39 -15.50 7.23
C VAL A 159 10.44 -16.53 6.80
N GLU A 160 10.01 -17.66 6.21
CA GLU A 160 10.87 -18.68 5.61
C GLU A 160 11.80 -19.37 6.63
N GLN A 161 11.28 -19.62 7.84
CA GLN A 161 12.00 -20.26 8.95
C GLN A 161 13.29 -19.52 9.37
N ASN A 162 13.44 -18.27 8.94
CA ASN A 162 14.62 -17.48 9.24
C ASN A 162 14.46 -16.79 10.61
N ARG A 163 15.24 -17.22 11.60
CA ARG A 163 15.19 -16.71 12.98
C ARG A 163 15.45 -15.19 13.08
N SER A 164 16.37 -14.65 12.28
CA SER A 164 16.65 -13.20 12.29
C SER A 164 15.44 -12.40 11.80
N ARG A 165 14.82 -12.85 10.70
CA ARG A 165 13.58 -12.24 10.18
C ARG A 165 12.42 -12.40 11.15
N LEU A 166 12.31 -13.54 11.85
CA LEU A 166 11.26 -13.75 12.85
C LEU A 166 11.33 -12.73 14.00
N THR A 167 12.53 -12.50 14.54
CA THR A 167 12.73 -11.46 15.57
C THR A 167 12.33 -10.08 15.05
N LYS A 168 12.80 -9.71 13.84
CA LYS A 168 12.42 -8.43 13.22
C LYS A 168 10.91 -8.32 12.98
N PHE A 169 10.26 -9.40 12.55
CA PHE A 169 8.82 -9.46 12.35
C PHE A 169 8.07 -9.11 13.63
N HIS A 170 8.42 -9.73 14.76
CA HIS A 170 7.79 -9.45 16.03
C HIS A 170 8.01 -8.00 16.48
N THR A 171 9.20 -7.45 16.25
CA THR A 171 9.50 -6.04 16.53
C THR A 171 8.60 -5.10 15.72
N LEU A 172 8.56 -5.27 14.39
CA LEU A 172 7.76 -4.41 13.50
C LEU A 172 6.25 -4.54 13.78
N LYS A 173 5.77 -5.77 14.02
CA LYS A 173 4.38 -6.01 14.41
C LYS A 173 4.05 -5.32 15.73
N SER A 174 4.92 -5.42 16.73
CA SER A 174 4.74 -4.79 18.05
C SER A 174 4.63 -3.27 17.93
N VAL A 175 5.46 -2.64 17.10
CA VAL A 175 5.39 -1.20 16.80
C VAL A 175 4.02 -0.83 16.24
N VAL A 176 3.54 -1.52 15.20
CA VAL A 176 2.27 -1.21 14.56
C VAL A 176 1.09 -1.45 15.52
N CYS A 177 1.07 -2.58 16.21
CA CYS A 177 -0.01 -2.92 17.14
C CYS A 177 -0.08 -1.96 18.33
N LYS A 178 1.07 -1.57 18.92
CA LYS A 178 1.11 -0.62 20.05
C LYS A 178 0.56 0.74 19.63
N ALA A 179 0.99 1.25 18.48
CA ALA A 179 0.49 2.51 17.93
C ALA A 179 -1.03 2.46 17.67
N CYS A 180 -1.53 1.39 17.06
CA CYS A 180 -2.97 1.23 16.86
C CYS A 180 -3.76 1.21 18.18
N VAL A 181 -3.24 0.52 19.21
CA VAL A 181 -3.90 0.49 20.54
C VAL A 181 -3.96 1.87 21.18
N LYS A 182 -2.93 2.71 21.04
CA LYS A 182 -2.97 4.11 21.52
C LYS A 182 -4.11 4.90 20.88
N GLU A 183 -4.42 4.60 19.62
CA GLU A 183 -5.52 5.21 18.87
C GLU A 183 -6.87 4.47 19.03
N ASN A 184 -7.02 3.62 20.06
CA ASN A 184 -8.21 2.79 20.31
C ASN A 184 -8.57 1.84 19.16
N ARG A 185 -7.59 1.42 18.36
CA ARG A 185 -7.75 0.48 17.24
C ARG A 185 -7.12 -0.87 17.58
N ARG A 186 -7.94 -1.92 17.61
CA ARG A 186 -7.47 -3.31 17.79
C ARG A 186 -7.45 -4.03 16.45
N ILE A 187 -6.28 -4.55 16.08
CA ILE A 187 -6.12 -5.36 14.87
C ILE A 187 -6.55 -6.80 15.20
N VAL A 188 -7.61 -7.27 14.56
CA VAL A 188 -8.19 -8.60 14.80
C VAL A 188 -7.98 -9.53 13.61
N SER A 189 -7.95 -10.83 13.88
CA SER A 189 -7.90 -11.87 12.83
C SER A 189 -9.27 -12.01 12.14
N LYS A 190 -9.28 -12.32 10.84
CA LYS A 190 -10.51 -12.68 10.10
C LYS A 190 -11.26 -13.86 10.71
N GLN A 191 -10.56 -14.80 11.36
CA GLN A 191 -11.20 -15.96 11.99
C GLN A 191 -12.14 -15.53 13.13
N HIS A 192 -11.81 -14.45 13.84
CA HIS A 192 -12.67 -13.86 14.86
C HIS A 192 -14.01 -13.34 14.28
N TRP A 193 -13.99 -12.82 13.05
CA TRP A 193 -15.20 -12.35 12.37
C TRP A 193 -16.11 -13.51 11.94
N ARG A 194 -15.52 -14.65 11.56
CA ARG A 194 -16.28 -15.85 11.18
C ARG A 194 -16.97 -16.52 12.38
N SER A 195 -16.39 -16.44 13.58
CA SER A 195 -17.00 -16.96 14.81
C SER A 195 -18.19 -16.13 15.32
N HIS A 196 -18.31 -14.86 14.91
CA HIS A 196 -19.40 -13.96 15.34
C HIS A 196 -20.62 -13.96 14.41
N GLN A 197 -20.68 -14.83 13.40
CA GLN A 197 -21.97 -15.13 12.76
C GLN A 197 -22.70 -16.19 13.60
N PRO A 198 -23.76 -15.84 14.35
CA PRO A 198 -24.60 -16.87 14.96
C PRO A 198 -25.19 -17.70 13.83
N GLY A 199 -24.95 -19.00 13.90
CA GLY A 199 -25.24 -19.95 12.84
C GLY A 199 -26.66 -19.81 12.32
N ARG A 200 -26.80 -19.45 11.04
CA ARG A 200 -28.04 -19.68 10.29
C ARG A 200 -28.07 -21.14 9.85
N TRP A 201 -28.20 -22.06 10.80
CA TRP A 201 -28.61 -23.43 10.54
C TRP A 201 -30.14 -23.49 10.59
N GLY A 202 -30.77 -23.91 9.50
CA GLY A 202 -32.16 -24.34 9.53
C GLY A 202 -33.02 -23.92 8.34
N ARG A 203 -32.86 -24.59 7.19
CA ARG A 203 -34.00 -25.25 6.54
C ARG A 203 -33.50 -26.26 5.50
N GLN A 204 -33.50 -27.53 5.89
CA GLN A 204 -33.77 -28.61 4.94
C GLN A 204 -35.16 -28.36 4.35
N GLY A 205 -35.25 -28.34 3.03
CA GLY A 205 -36.50 -28.27 2.29
C GLY A 205 -36.33 -29.06 1.01
N SER A 206 -36.72 -30.33 1.05
CA SER A 206 -36.85 -31.20 -0.11
C SER A 206 -37.89 -30.64 -1.10
N GLY A 207 -37.56 -30.73 -2.39
CA GLY A 207 -38.48 -30.97 -3.50
C GLY A 207 -39.57 -29.94 -3.82
N SER A 208 -39.51 -29.36 -5.02
CA SER A 208 -40.46 -29.63 -6.11
C SER A 208 -40.42 -28.54 -7.19
N HIS A 209 -40.42 -28.97 -8.44
CA HIS A 209 -40.58 -28.13 -9.62
C HIS A 209 -41.96 -27.49 -9.64
N ARG A 210 -42.05 -26.17 -9.89
CA ARG A 210 -43.24 -25.55 -10.48
C ARG A 210 -42.83 -24.42 -11.41
N THR A 211 -43.18 -24.61 -12.68
CA THR A 211 -43.26 -23.59 -13.73
C THR A 211 -44.44 -22.65 -13.43
N SER A 212 -44.27 -21.36 -13.69
CA SER A 212 -45.40 -20.44 -13.92
C SER A 212 -44.89 -19.10 -14.45
N SER A 213 -45.18 -18.84 -15.73
CA SER A 213 -45.12 -17.52 -16.35
C SER A 213 -46.28 -16.64 -15.88
N GLY A 214 -46.05 -15.34 -15.72
CA GLY A 214 -47.13 -14.37 -15.49
C GLY A 214 -46.63 -12.94 -15.63
N TYR A 215 -46.98 -12.31 -16.76
CA TYR A 215 -46.77 -10.90 -17.08
C TYR A 215 -47.67 -9.98 -16.23
N SER A 216 -47.16 -8.81 -15.80
CA SER A 216 -47.63 -7.46 -16.22
C SER A 216 -47.17 -6.32 -15.30
N ARG A 217 -46.57 -5.28 -15.94
CA ARG A 217 -46.68 -3.80 -15.76
C ARG A 217 -46.70 -3.18 -14.34
N ALA A 218 -46.19 -1.98 -14.06
CA ALA A 218 -45.37 -0.94 -14.70
C ALA A 218 -45.27 0.21 -13.66
N GLY A 219 -44.21 1.02 -13.66
CA GLY A 219 -44.29 2.43 -13.20
C GLY A 219 -43.17 2.97 -12.32
N GLN A 220 -42.46 3.96 -12.87
CA GLN A 220 -41.62 5.01 -12.24
C GLN A 220 -40.27 4.54 -11.65
N GLY A 221 -39.08 4.88 -12.16
CA GLY A 221 -38.66 5.97 -13.04
C GLY A 221 -37.69 6.87 -12.27
N GLN A 222 -36.37 6.75 -12.49
CA GLN A 222 -35.40 7.82 -12.27
C GLN A 222 -34.23 7.71 -13.28
N HIS A 223 -33.93 8.84 -13.90
CA HIS A 223 -33.28 9.04 -15.19
C HIS A 223 -32.01 9.86 -14.91
N TRP A 224 -30.82 9.26 -14.94
CA TRP A 224 -29.56 9.98 -14.66
C TRP A 224 -28.39 9.59 -15.58
N ARG A 225 -28.64 9.42 -16.87
CA ARG A 225 -27.57 9.50 -17.87
C ARG A 225 -28.08 10.23 -19.10
N ASP A 226 -27.92 11.55 -19.12
CA ASP A 226 -27.85 12.36 -20.33
C ASP A 226 -27.29 13.74 -19.98
N GLN A 227 -25.97 13.85 -19.89
CA GLN A 227 -25.24 15.11 -20.11
C GLN A 227 -23.89 14.79 -20.74
N GLY A 228 -23.85 14.77 -22.08
CA GLY A 228 -22.62 14.81 -22.85
C GLY A 228 -22.27 16.27 -23.19
N PRO A 229 -20.98 16.65 -23.21
CA PRO A 229 -20.59 17.97 -23.70
C PRO A 229 -20.30 17.93 -25.21
N GLY A 230 -21.08 18.73 -25.96
CA GLY A 230 -20.58 19.68 -26.95
C GLY A 230 -19.87 19.14 -28.20
N ASN A 231 -20.57 19.26 -29.33
CA ASN A 231 -20.06 19.26 -30.70
C ASN A 231 -18.64 19.84 -30.85
N ARG A 232 -17.70 19.00 -31.30
CA ARG A 232 -16.58 19.42 -32.16
C ARG A 232 -16.62 18.56 -33.42
N GLN A 233 -16.83 19.24 -34.55
CA GLN A 233 -16.72 18.66 -35.88
C GLN A 233 -15.30 18.13 -36.06
N TYR A 234 -15.17 16.87 -36.47
CA TYR A 234 -13.92 16.22 -36.79
C TYR A 234 -13.72 16.31 -38.30
N GLU A 235 -12.84 17.19 -38.77
CA GLU A 235 -12.36 17.15 -40.15
C GLU A 235 -11.28 16.05 -40.29
N PRO A 236 -11.23 15.29 -41.40
CA PRO A 236 -10.22 14.24 -41.58
C PRO A 236 -8.93 14.82 -42.15
N ASP A 237 -7.84 14.76 -41.39
CA ASP A 237 -6.52 15.16 -41.89
C ASP A 237 -5.92 14.12 -42.85
N HIS A 238 -5.54 14.63 -44.02
CA HIS A 238 -4.95 13.90 -45.12
C HIS A 238 -3.51 13.44 -44.82
N TRP A 239 -3.27 12.16 -45.09
CA TRP A 239 -1.98 11.49 -45.19
C TRP A 239 -0.82 12.36 -45.73
N ARG A 240 0.23 12.55 -44.92
CA ARG A 240 1.58 12.85 -45.42
C ARG A 240 2.56 11.75 -45.04
N ARG A 241 3.07 11.08 -46.08
CA ARG A 241 4.21 10.16 -46.05
C ARG A 241 5.48 10.92 -45.66
N TYR A 242 6.28 10.35 -44.74
CA TYR A 242 7.69 10.72 -44.58
C TYR A 242 8.56 9.71 -45.36
N PRO A 243 9.58 10.16 -46.12
CA PRO A 243 10.53 9.28 -46.77
C PRO A 243 11.66 8.85 -45.82
N SER A 244 12.09 7.60 -45.99
CA SER A 244 13.22 6.98 -45.31
C SER A 244 14.56 7.62 -45.69
N SER A 245 15.42 7.88 -44.70
CA SER A 245 16.84 8.21 -44.94
C SER A 245 17.74 7.65 -43.84
N SER A 246 18.35 6.51 -44.19
CA SER A 246 19.74 6.09 -44.01
C SER A 246 20.60 6.69 -42.88
N GLY A 247 21.05 5.78 -42.01
CA GLY A 247 22.39 5.63 -41.41
C GLY A 247 23.27 6.86 -41.19
N LEU A 248 23.47 7.21 -39.91
CA LEU A 248 24.62 7.98 -39.44
C LEU A 248 25.39 7.15 -38.41
N GLN A 249 26.57 6.67 -38.83
CA GLN A 249 27.61 6.09 -37.99
C GLN A 249 28.24 7.18 -37.10
N LEU A 250 28.33 6.90 -35.81
CA LEU A 250 29.07 7.69 -34.82
C LEU A 250 30.58 7.49 -35.05
N ARG A 251 31.30 8.57 -35.39
CA ARG A 251 32.78 8.63 -35.36
C ARG A 251 33.26 8.92 -33.94
N VAL A 252 34.18 8.09 -33.46
CA VAL A 252 35.02 8.31 -32.28
C VAL A 252 36.19 9.23 -32.71
N PRO A 253 36.57 10.26 -31.94
CA PRO A 253 37.79 11.01 -32.21
C PRO A 253 39.01 10.35 -31.53
N ASP A 254 40.05 10.11 -32.32
CA ASP A 254 41.38 9.70 -31.88
C ASP A 254 42.12 10.86 -31.18
N ASN A 255 42.68 10.58 -30.01
CA ASN A 255 43.67 11.43 -29.35
C ASN A 255 45.06 11.06 -29.87
N SER A 256 45.83 12.03 -30.37
CA SER A 256 47.27 11.88 -30.59
C SER A 256 47.98 13.24 -30.52
N ALA A 257 49.09 13.22 -29.77
CA ALA A 257 50.13 14.23 -29.54
C ALA A 257 49.80 15.40 -28.59
#